data_AF-A0A4E0QDE2-F1
#
_entry.id   AF-A0A4E0QDE2-F1
#
_cell.length_a   1.000
_cell.length_b   1.000
_cell.length_c   1.000
_cell.angle_alpha   90.00
_cell.angle_beta   90.00
_cell.angle_gamma   90.00
#
_symmetry.space_group_name_H-M   'P 1'
#
loop_
_entity.id
_entity.type
_entity.pdbx_description
1 polymer ?
#
loop_
_entity_poly.entity_id
_entity_poly.type
_entity_poly.pdbx_seq_one_letter_code
_entity_poly.pdbx_strand_id
1 'polypeptide(L)'
;MIGKLMQDRVLSGKKAVNELYRTGYYGRPKEDSLELTLVEAAYLLYKNKLDIELDNRILEFEEFFTEAAKRQQYFELKYIVYKDLRERGFYVQSGVTDFRVYPRGGHPGKAPAKSFVYVRSERIPMPLTDLLPSVNAAENVRKQMILAIVDEESDLTYYEVKKVNPKGKTDVIRPAGDLIRSTLLKDRVLVWQAAHAQYLHRNGFYGKPLDDERLQLSLVESAYLLNLGLIRIQNSDTGNDPGIDEFSLLASSIEPDFLRKYRAYADMRNGGLVPKTGFKFGTHFRVYADAVSLEKIPHSEYLVHTVAVDHVFMLPVMSRAVRLANSVRKRMLYAIGERDGMMYLDIGRIKM
;
A
#
# COMPACT_ATOMS: atom_id res chain seq x y z
N MET A 1 -35.84 18.26 16.06
CA MET A 1 -35.06 18.00 17.31
C MET A 1 -33.90 18.98 17.23
N ILE A 2 -33.58 19.73 18.28
CA ILE A 2 -32.58 20.82 18.16
C ILE A 2 -31.26 20.43 18.80
N GLY A 3 -30.15 20.69 18.11
CA GLY A 3 -28.79 20.62 18.62
C GLY A 3 -28.13 22.00 18.60
N LYS A 4 -27.38 22.35 19.64
CA LYS A 4 -26.64 23.61 19.73
C LYS A 4 -25.22 23.41 19.28
N LEU A 5 -24.78 24.18 18.28
CA LEU A 5 -23.41 24.17 17.80
C LEU A 5 -22.51 24.92 18.79
N MET A 6 -21.58 24.21 19.41
CA MET A 6 -20.63 24.73 20.39
C MET A 6 -19.21 24.31 19.99
N GLN A 7 -18.38 25.29 19.61
CA GLN A 7 -17.01 25.03 19.12
C GLN A 7 -17.01 23.95 18.01
N ASP A 8 -16.37 22.80 18.24
CA ASP A 8 -16.24 21.67 17.32
C ASP A 8 -17.28 20.55 17.54
N ARG A 9 -18.35 20.81 18.31
CA ARG A 9 -19.40 19.83 18.66
C ARG A 9 -20.80 20.39 18.49
N VAL A 10 -21.77 19.48 18.37
CA VAL A 10 -23.20 19.81 18.47
C VAL A 10 -23.79 19.06 19.66
N LEU A 11 -24.34 19.78 20.62
CA LEU A 11 -24.97 19.21 21.81
C LEU A 11 -26.48 19.19 21.64
N SER A 12 -27.11 18.03 21.75
CA SER A 12 -28.57 17.90 21.73
C SER A 12 -29.07 17.25 23.02
N GLY A 13 -30.30 17.58 23.43
CA GLY A 13 -30.85 17.10 24.71
C GLY A 13 -31.16 15.60 24.74
N LYS A 14 -31.69 15.13 25.87
CA LYS A 14 -32.04 13.72 26.16
C LYS A 14 -32.85 13.00 25.06
N LYS A 15 -33.71 13.71 24.32
CA LYS A 15 -34.45 13.13 23.18
C LYS A 15 -33.52 12.57 22.10
N ALA A 16 -32.39 13.23 21.84
CA ALA A 16 -31.37 12.78 20.90
C ALA A 16 -30.72 11.46 21.32
N VAL A 17 -30.48 11.27 22.62
CA VAL A 17 -29.92 10.01 23.13
C VAL A 17 -30.84 8.84 22.79
N ASN A 18 -32.15 9.02 22.95
CA ASN A 18 -33.12 7.96 22.68
C ASN A 18 -33.32 7.71 21.17
N GLU A 19 -33.43 8.75 20.36
CA GLU A 19 -33.81 8.61 18.95
C GLU A 19 -32.62 8.43 18.00
N LEU A 20 -31.43 8.95 18.36
CA LEU A 20 -30.24 8.92 17.50
C LEU A 20 -29.20 7.91 18.00
N TYR A 21 -28.86 7.94 19.29
CA TYR A 21 -27.82 7.06 19.80
C TYR A 21 -28.31 5.61 19.93
N ARG A 22 -29.47 5.35 20.56
CA ARG A 22 -29.95 3.98 20.77
C ARG A 22 -30.33 3.24 19.48
N THR A 23 -30.65 3.96 18.41
CA THR A 23 -31.05 3.37 17.13
C THR A 23 -29.88 3.32 16.13
N GLY A 24 -29.14 4.42 16.01
CA GLY A 24 -28.13 4.61 14.96
C GLY A 24 -26.69 4.74 15.48
N TYR A 25 -26.48 4.74 16.79
CA TYR A 25 -25.19 4.94 17.44
C TYR A 25 -24.48 6.21 16.93
N TYR A 26 -25.23 7.29 16.78
CA TYR A 26 -24.69 8.62 16.50
C TYR A 26 -24.23 9.28 17.80
N GLY A 27 -23.06 9.93 17.78
CA GLY A 27 -22.57 10.73 18.89
C GLY A 27 -22.14 9.92 20.11
N ARG A 28 -21.89 10.66 21.19
CA ARG A 28 -21.47 10.15 22.49
C ARG A 28 -22.44 10.64 23.56
N PRO A 29 -23.13 9.75 24.29
CA PRO A 29 -24.01 10.16 25.37
C PRO A 29 -23.19 10.78 26.51
N LYS A 30 -23.68 11.89 27.02
CA LYS A 30 -23.35 12.54 28.29
C LYS A 30 -24.62 12.53 29.14
N GLU A 31 -24.50 12.67 30.47
CA GLU A 31 -25.59 12.47 31.45
C GLU A 31 -27.02 12.71 30.92
N ASP A 32 -27.34 13.93 30.47
CA ASP A 32 -28.64 14.27 29.87
C ASP A 32 -28.54 14.88 28.46
N SER A 33 -27.44 14.66 27.75
CA SER A 33 -27.22 15.19 26.39
C SER A 33 -26.50 14.21 25.47
N LEU A 34 -26.63 14.44 24.17
CA LEU A 34 -25.87 13.76 23.15
C LEU A 34 -24.88 14.73 22.52
N GLU A 35 -23.60 14.41 22.62
CA GLU A 35 -22.54 15.13 21.94
C GLU A 35 -22.28 14.52 20.57
N LEU A 36 -22.48 15.30 19.51
CA LEU A 36 -22.23 14.92 18.13
C LEU A 36 -20.97 15.61 17.62
N THR A 37 -20.20 14.90 16.82
CA THR A 37 -19.17 15.53 15.98
C THR A 37 -19.82 16.37 14.89
N LEU A 38 -19.09 17.35 14.33
CA LEU A 38 -19.61 18.16 13.22
C LEU A 38 -20.06 17.29 12.04
N VAL A 39 -19.31 16.23 11.74
CA VAL A 39 -19.60 15.30 10.63
C VAL A 39 -20.90 14.52 10.87
N GLU A 40 -21.10 14.01 12.09
CA GLU A 40 -22.34 13.33 12.47
C GLU A 40 -23.54 14.30 12.41
N ALA A 41 -23.37 15.51 12.92
CA ALA A 41 -24.41 16.53 12.94
C ALA A 41 -24.78 16.96 11.51
N ALA A 42 -23.80 17.16 10.62
CA ALA A 42 -24.03 17.46 9.21
C ALA A 42 -24.87 16.39 8.53
N TYR A 43 -24.54 15.11 8.77
CA TYR A 43 -25.28 13.99 8.20
C TYR A 43 -26.71 13.92 8.73
N LEU A 44 -26.91 14.18 10.01
CA LEU A 44 -28.24 14.18 10.63
C LEU A 44 -29.09 15.36 10.16
N LEU A 45 -28.50 16.54 10.00
CA LEU A 45 -29.15 17.70 9.40
C LEU A 45 -29.55 17.41 7.95
N TYR A 46 -28.63 16.86 7.14
CA TYR A 46 -28.92 16.42 5.77
C TYR A 46 -30.06 15.40 5.68
N LYS A 47 -30.18 14.50 6.67
CA LYS A 47 -31.28 13.52 6.75
C LYS A 47 -32.55 14.08 7.40
N ASN A 48 -32.62 15.39 7.68
CA ASN A 48 -33.72 16.07 8.37
C ASN A 48 -34.08 15.43 9.73
N LYS A 49 -33.06 14.94 10.46
CA LYS A 49 -33.21 14.30 11.78
C LYS A 49 -32.83 15.21 12.94
N LEU A 50 -32.09 16.29 12.67
CA LEU A 50 -31.58 17.22 13.66
C LEU A 50 -31.52 18.62 13.05
N ASP A 51 -32.18 19.58 13.67
CA ASP A 51 -32.03 21.00 13.41
C ASP A 51 -30.85 21.52 14.23
N ILE A 52 -30.03 22.41 13.67
CA ILE A 52 -28.83 22.91 14.35
C ILE A 52 -28.96 24.41 14.57
N GLU A 53 -28.70 24.85 15.80
CA GLU A 53 -28.80 26.23 16.24
C GLU A 53 -27.41 26.80 16.59
N LEU A 54 -27.16 28.03 16.17
CA LEU A 54 -26.02 28.86 16.59
C LEU A 54 -26.54 30.27 16.90
N ASP A 55 -26.18 30.81 18.07
CA ASP A 55 -26.58 32.16 18.51
C ASP A 55 -28.10 32.42 18.41
N ASN A 56 -28.92 31.45 18.86
CA ASN A 56 -30.37 31.45 18.82
C ASN A 56 -31.01 31.47 17.42
N ARG A 57 -30.23 31.12 16.38
CA ARG A 57 -30.70 31.02 14.99
C ARG A 57 -30.52 29.59 14.49
N ILE A 58 -31.58 29.03 13.90
CA ILE A 58 -31.49 27.75 13.19
C ILE A 58 -30.69 27.98 11.90
N LEU A 59 -29.69 27.13 11.68
CA LEU A 59 -28.85 27.15 10.50
C LEU A 59 -29.42 26.22 9.43
N GLU A 60 -29.48 26.72 8.20
CA GLU A 60 -29.70 25.87 7.03
C GLU A 60 -28.48 24.98 6.77
N PHE A 61 -28.64 23.93 5.95
CA PHE A 61 -27.57 22.97 5.68
C PHE A 61 -26.29 23.65 5.16
N GLU A 62 -26.42 24.59 4.21
CA GLU A 62 -25.29 25.35 3.65
C GLU A 62 -24.55 26.15 4.73
N GLU A 63 -25.29 26.82 5.60
CA GLU A 63 -24.73 27.65 6.66
C GLU A 63 -23.98 26.79 7.68
N PHE A 64 -24.60 25.70 8.15
CA PHE A 64 -23.95 24.78 9.08
C PHE A 64 -22.71 24.14 8.46
N PHE A 65 -22.80 23.70 7.20
CA PHE A 65 -21.69 23.06 6.51
C PHE A 65 -20.49 24.00 6.37
N THR A 66 -20.75 25.25 6.00
CA THR A 66 -19.72 26.29 5.87
C THR A 66 -19.09 26.61 7.23
N GLU A 67 -19.90 26.70 8.29
CA GLU A 67 -19.40 26.91 9.65
C GLU A 67 -18.56 25.73 10.15
N ALA A 68 -18.98 24.49 9.88
CA ALA A 68 -18.23 23.31 10.26
C ALA A 68 -16.90 23.19 9.52
N ALA A 69 -16.86 23.54 8.22
CA ALA A 69 -15.64 23.55 7.42
C ALA A 69 -14.59 24.54 7.94
N LYS A 70 -15.01 25.69 8.47
CA LYS A 70 -14.09 26.65 9.12
C LYS A 70 -13.48 26.11 10.41
N ARG A 71 -14.18 25.22 11.12
CA ARG A 71 -13.81 24.75 12.47
C ARG A 71 -13.03 23.44 12.46
N GLN A 72 -13.18 22.63 11.42
CA GLN A 72 -12.53 21.33 11.33
C GLN A 72 -11.84 21.15 9.98
N GLN A 73 -10.54 20.90 10.05
CA GLN A 73 -9.74 20.58 8.87
C GLN A 73 -10.26 19.33 8.16
N TYR A 74 -10.38 19.42 6.83
CA TYR A 74 -10.87 18.36 5.94
C TYR A 74 -12.29 17.90 6.28
N PHE A 75 -13.11 18.77 6.87
CA PHE A 75 -14.47 18.45 7.28
C PHE A 75 -15.31 17.95 6.10
N GLU A 76 -15.23 18.61 4.95
CA GLU A 76 -15.94 18.28 3.73
C GLU A 76 -15.59 16.87 3.23
N LEU A 77 -14.30 16.51 3.22
CA LEU A 77 -13.85 15.17 2.83
C LEU A 77 -14.37 14.11 3.80
N LYS A 78 -14.26 14.40 5.10
CA LYS A 78 -14.74 13.51 6.18
C LYS A 78 -16.25 13.32 6.11
N TYR A 79 -17.00 14.37 5.79
CA TYR A 79 -18.44 14.29 5.57
C TYR A 79 -18.79 13.38 4.40
N ILE A 80 -18.14 13.55 3.24
CA ILE A 80 -18.40 12.71 2.05
C ILE A 80 -18.18 11.24 2.37
N VAL A 81 -17.05 10.89 3.01
CA VAL A 81 -16.73 9.52 3.42
C VAL A 81 -17.72 9.00 4.47
N TYR A 82 -18.04 9.80 5.48
CA TYR A 82 -18.99 9.41 6.52
C TYR A 82 -20.38 9.13 5.95
N LYS A 83 -20.86 10.00 5.04
CA LYS A 83 -22.14 9.86 4.34
C LYS A 83 -22.17 8.56 3.54
N ASP A 84 -21.16 8.29 2.71
CA ASP A 84 -21.08 7.05 1.91
C ASP A 84 -21.09 5.80 2.81
N LEU A 85 -20.29 5.77 3.87
CA LEU A 85 -20.26 4.63 4.79
C LEU A 85 -21.61 4.42 5.51
N ARG A 86 -22.25 5.50 5.98
CA ARG A 86 -23.57 5.42 6.63
C ARG A 86 -24.67 4.99 5.66
N GLU A 87 -24.65 5.48 4.42
CA GLU A 87 -25.62 5.10 3.39
C GLU A 87 -25.44 3.64 2.93
N ARG A 88 -24.23 3.09 3.02
CA ARG A 88 -23.96 1.65 2.86
C ARG A 88 -24.38 0.80 4.06
N GLY A 89 -24.93 1.41 5.12
CA GLY A 89 -25.43 0.72 6.31
C GLY A 89 -24.36 0.38 7.35
N PHE A 90 -23.17 0.98 7.27
CA PHE A 90 -22.16 0.81 8.33
C PHE A 90 -22.47 1.66 9.56
N TYR A 91 -22.10 1.15 10.74
CA TYR A 91 -21.93 2.00 11.90
C TYR A 91 -20.54 2.62 11.86
N VAL A 92 -20.48 3.93 12.07
CA VAL A 92 -19.27 4.74 11.97
C VAL A 92 -19.17 5.63 13.20
N GLN A 93 -18.01 5.62 13.85
CA GLN A 93 -17.70 6.52 14.97
C GLN A 93 -16.39 7.25 14.69
N SER A 94 -16.22 8.47 15.22
CA SER A 94 -14.93 9.15 15.13
C SER A 94 -13.82 8.39 15.86
N GLY A 95 -12.64 8.36 15.25
CA GLY A 95 -11.43 7.75 15.77
C GLY A 95 -10.22 8.67 15.63
N VAL A 96 -9.06 8.20 16.08
CA VAL A 96 -7.78 8.92 15.93
C VAL A 96 -7.42 9.06 14.45
N THR A 97 -7.59 7.97 13.69
CA THR A 97 -7.45 7.92 12.23
C THR A 97 -8.80 8.23 11.58
N ASP A 98 -9.39 9.39 11.88
CA ASP A 98 -10.70 9.90 11.44
C ASP A 98 -11.93 9.03 11.83
N PHE A 99 -12.05 7.80 11.35
CA PHE A 99 -13.20 6.94 11.64
C PHE A 99 -12.85 5.51 12.07
N ARG A 100 -13.73 4.95 12.89
CA ARG A 100 -13.84 3.53 13.23
C ARG A 100 -15.10 2.98 12.58
N VAL A 101 -14.94 1.95 11.76
CA VAL A 101 -16.04 1.32 11.03
C VAL A 101 -16.26 -0.09 11.56
N TYR A 102 -17.51 -0.42 11.85
CA TYR A 102 -17.92 -1.70 12.41
C TYR A 102 -18.26 -2.70 11.29
N PRO A 103 -18.08 -4.02 11.53
CA PRO A 103 -18.47 -5.03 10.53
C PRO A 103 -19.99 -5.01 10.31
N ARG A 104 -20.45 -5.45 9.14
CA ARG A 104 -21.90 -5.62 8.86
C ARG A 104 -22.53 -6.54 9.92
N GLY A 105 -23.69 -6.15 10.45
CA GLY A 105 -24.39 -6.84 11.54
C GLY A 105 -23.79 -6.63 12.95
N GLY A 106 -22.63 -5.97 13.05
CA GLY A 106 -22.02 -5.50 14.29
C GLY A 106 -22.21 -4.00 14.49
N HIS A 107 -22.09 -3.54 15.73
CA HIS A 107 -22.23 -2.12 16.11
C HIS A 107 -21.45 -1.86 17.42
N PRO A 108 -21.27 -0.58 17.82
CA PRO A 108 -20.65 -0.25 19.10
C PRO A 108 -21.31 -0.99 20.27
N GLY A 109 -20.50 -1.57 21.16
CA GLY A 109 -20.97 -2.35 22.30
C GLY A 109 -21.26 -3.83 22.02
N LYS A 110 -21.55 -4.22 20.77
CA LYS A 110 -21.79 -5.63 20.39
C LYS A 110 -20.59 -6.28 19.72
N ALA A 111 -19.88 -5.54 18.87
CA ALA A 111 -18.69 -6.03 18.18
C ALA A 111 -17.61 -4.94 18.22
N PRO A 112 -16.32 -5.31 18.24
CA PRO A 112 -15.27 -4.32 18.05
C PRO A 112 -15.32 -3.77 16.62
N ALA A 113 -14.78 -2.56 16.42
CA ALA A 113 -14.59 -2.02 15.07
C ALA A 113 -13.81 -3.04 14.22
N LYS A 114 -14.09 -3.09 12.92
CA LYS A 114 -13.35 -3.93 11.95
C LYS A 114 -12.18 -3.15 11.35
N SER A 115 -12.39 -1.87 11.10
CA SER A 115 -11.47 -1.07 10.31
C SER A 115 -11.33 0.35 10.87
N PHE A 116 -10.15 0.94 10.67
CA PHE A 116 -9.89 2.37 10.81
C PHE A 116 -9.82 2.99 9.41
N VAL A 117 -10.49 4.11 9.20
CA VAL A 117 -10.60 4.76 7.89
C VAL A 117 -9.98 6.15 7.94
N TYR A 118 -8.83 6.31 7.30
CA TYR A 118 -8.12 7.57 7.16
C TYR A 118 -8.58 8.32 5.92
N VAL A 119 -9.03 9.57 6.05
CA VAL A 119 -9.64 10.32 4.94
C VAL A 119 -8.64 11.29 4.34
N ARG A 120 -8.40 11.24 3.03
CA ARG A 120 -7.46 12.12 2.35
C ARG A 120 -8.00 12.63 1.02
N SER A 121 -7.63 13.86 0.66
CA SER A 121 -7.80 14.36 -0.71
C SER A 121 -6.72 13.75 -1.60
N GLU A 122 -7.05 13.42 -2.84
CA GLU A 122 -6.07 13.00 -3.85
C GLU A 122 -4.94 14.02 -4.06
N ARG A 123 -5.18 15.30 -3.75
CA ARG A 123 -4.24 16.41 -3.96
C ARG A 123 -3.17 16.50 -2.88
N ILE A 124 -3.35 15.82 -1.75
CA ILE A 124 -2.44 15.89 -0.60
C ILE A 124 -1.42 14.76 -0.72
N PRO A 125 -0.12 15.07 -0.88
CA PRO A 125 0.92 14.06 -0.83
C PRO A 125 0.91 13.34 0.53
N MET A 126 1.20 12.04 0.52
CA MET A 126 1.23 11.22 1.72
C MET A 126 2.63 10.68 1.97
N PRO A 127 3.42 11.33 2.85
CA PRO A 127 4.68 10.76 3.32
C PRO A 127 4.46 9.36 3.91
N LEU A 128 5.34 8.42 3.57
CA LEU A 128 5.33 7.07 4.15
C LEU A 128 5.49 7.12 5.67
N THR A 129 6.26 8.09 6.17
CA THR A 129 6.44 8.38 7.61
C THR A 129 5.14 8.73 8.32
N ASP A 130 4.16 9.28 7.61
CA ASP A 130 2.85 9.66 8.17
C ASP A 130 1.84 8.50 8.07
N LEU A 131 1.96 7.70 7.00
CA LEU A 131 1.11 6.53 6.77
C LEU A 131 1.44 5.37 7.73
N LEU A 132 2.73 5.06 7.91
CA LEU A 132 3.18 3.89 8.69
C LEU A 132 2.66 3.87 10.14
N PRO A 133 2.66 4.97 10.91
CA PRO A 133 2.08 4.99 12.26
C PRO A 133 0.62 4.51 12.29
N SER A 134 -0.20 4.93 11.31
CA SER A 134 -1.60 4.50 11.20
C SER A 134 -1.73 3.02 10.84
N VAL A 135 -0.87 2.52 9.94
CA VAL A 135 -0.81 1.10 9.58
C VAL A 135 -0.42 0.25 10.80
N ASN A 136 0.63 0.66 11.52
CA ASN A 136 1.12 -0.03 12.73
C ASN A 136 0.07 -0.04 13.84
N ALA A 137 -0.59 1.10 14.08
CA ALA A 137 -1.63 1.21 15.09
C ALA A 137 -2.80 0.27 14.78
N ALA A 138 -3.24 0.20 13.52
CA ALA A 138 -4.30 -0.72 13.11
C ALA A 138 -3.88 -2.19 13.25
N GLU A 139 -2.66 -2.54 12.81
CA GLU A 139 -2.11 -3.88 12.91
C GLU A 139 -2.04 -4.37 14.37
N ASN A 140 -1.53 -3.53 15.29
CA ASN A 140 -1.38 -3.85 16.71
C ASN A 140 -2.70 -4.19 17.40
N VAL A 141 -3.80 -3.59 16.97
CA VAL A 141 -5.15 -3.87 17.49
C VAL A 141 -5.97 -4.78 16.56
N ARG A 142 -5.31 -5.45 15.60
CA ARG A 142 -5.90 -6.40 14.64
C ARG A 142 -7.08 -5.80 13.87
N LYS A 143 -6.92 -4.57 13.39
CA LYS A 143 -7.88 -3.82 12.57
C LYS A 143 -7.31 -3.59 11.18
N GLN A 144 -8.19 -3.43 10.20
CA GLN A 144 -7.79 -3.02 8.86
C GLN A 144 -7.50 -1.51 8.86
N MET A 145 -6.38 -1.11 8.26
CA MET A 145 -6.15 0.29 7.91
C MET A 145 -6.68 0.54 6.50
N ILE A 146 -7.67 1.42 6.39
CA ILE A 146 -8.32 1.79 5.14
C ILE A 146 -7.99 3.26 4.84
N LEU A 147 -7.45 3.51 3.66
CA LEU A 147 -7.28 4.86 3.13
C LEU A 147 -8.49 5.17 2.23
N ALA A 148 -9.30 6.14 2.63
CA ALA A 148 -10.39 6.70 1.85
C ALA A 148 -9.89 7.95 1.12
N ILE A 149 -9.79 7.86 -0.21
CA ILE A 149 -9.34 8.95 -1.06
C ILE A 149 -10.58 9.59 -1.70
N VAL A 150 -10.68 10.90 -1.55
CA VAL A 150 -11.69 11.75 -2.18
C VAL A 150 -11.02 12.55 -3.30
N ASP A 151 -11.53 12.45 -4.51
CA ASP A 151 -11.03 13.24 -5.65
C ASP A 151 -11.74 14.60 -5.77
N GLU A 152 -11.37 15.37 -6.79
CA GLU A 152 -11.94 16.70 -7.04
C GLU A 152 -13.43 16.72 -7.40
N GLU A 153 -13.97 15.60 -7.89
CA GLU A 153 -15.40 15.44 -8.21
C GLU A 153 -16.18 14.81 -7.05
N SER A 154 -15.55 14.67 -5.87
CA SER A 154 -16.08 14.01 -4.67
C SER A 154 -16.29 12.51 -4.82
N ASP A 155 -15.69 11.88 -5.83
CA ASP A 155 -15.71 10.45 -6.03
C ASP A 155 -14.79 9.74 -5.02
N LEU A 156 -15.28 8.63 -4.47
CA LEU A 156 -14.65 7.92 -3.37
C LEU A 156 -13.96 6.63 -3.82
N THR A 157 -12.68 6.49 -3.47
CA THR A 157 -11.97 5.22 -3.61
C THR A 157 -11.33 4.78 -2.29
N TYR A 158 -11.66 3.55 -1.89
CA TYR A 158 -11.10 2.91 -0.68
C TYR A 158 -9.95 1.96 -1.03
N TYR A 159 -8.87 2.06 -0.27
CA TYR A 159 -7.71 1.18 -0.33
C TYR A 159 -7.47 0.54 1.04
N GLU A 160 -7.28 -0.77 1.09
CA GLU A 160 -6.67 -1.42 2.24
C GLU A 160 -5.16 -1.26 2.16
N VAL A 161 -4.55 -0.85 3.26
CA VAL A 161 -3.10 -0.75 3.42
C VAL A 161 -2.68 -1.70 4.55
N LYS A 162 -1.79 -2.65 4.26
CA LYS A 162 -1.33 -3.62 5.27
C LYS A 162 0.09 -4.07 5.01
N LYS A 163 0.79 -4.43 6.09
CA LYS A 163 2.08 -5.12 5.96
C LYS A 163 1.86 -6.58 5.58
N VAL A 164 2.76 -7.09 4.77
CA VAL A 164 2.76 -8.49 4.34
C VAL A 164 4.17 -9.05 4.38
N ASN A 165 4.27 -10.37 4.50
CA ASN A 165 5.52 -11.10 4.41
C ASN A 165 5.37 -12.14 3.28
N PRO A 166 5.57 -11.74 2.01
CA PRO A 166 5.40 -12.65 0.89
C PRO A 166 6.47 -13.74 0.95
N LYS A 167 6.05 -15.00 0.76
CA LYS A 167 6.92 -16.17 0.76
C LYS A 167 6.68 -16.97 -0.50
N GLY A 168 7.74 -17.51 -1.07
CA GLY A 168 7.67 -18.43 -2.19
C GLY A 168 8.20 -19.82 -1.83
N LYS A 169 8.20 -20.69 -2.84
CA LYS A 169 8.54 -22.11 -2.72
C LYS A 169 9.74 -22.51 -3.56
N THR A 170 10.42 -21.55 -4.19
CA THR A 170 11.57 -21.83 -5.05
C THR A 170 12.83 -21.91 -4.20
N ASP A 171 13.56 -23.02 -4.32
CA ASP A 171 14.84 -23.17 -3.65
C ASP A 171 15.92 -22.25 -4.25
N VAL A 172 16.83 -21.79 -3.40
CA VAL A 172 18.03 -21.09 -3.85
C VAL A 172 18.96 -22.12 -4.49
N ILE A 173 19.31 -21.89 -5.77
CA ILE A 173 20.23 -22.75 -6.50
C ILE A 173 21.61 -22.72 -5.85
N ARG A 174 22.29 -23.87 -5.86
CA ARG A 174 23.64 -24.04 -5.29
C ARG A 174 24.69 -24.05 -6.40
N PRO A 175 25.98 -23.86 -6.08
CA PRO A 175 27.05 -24.08 -7.05
C PRO A 175 27.02 -25.53 -7.54
N ALA A 176 27.02 -25.74 -8.85
CA ALA A 176 27.01 -27.06 -9.47
C ALA A 176 28.39 -27.53 -9.95
N GLY A 177 29.45 -26.77 -9.64
CA GLY A 177 30.81 -26.99 -10.14
C GLY A 177 31.61 -25.69 -10.16
N ASP A 178 32.39 -25.49 -11.22
CA ASP A 178 33.19 -24.27 -11.43
C ASP A 178 32.32 -23.01 -11.53
N LEU A 179 32.93 -21.86 -11.20
CA LEU A 179 32.31 -20.54 -11.36
C LEU A 179 31.88 -20.33 -12.82
N ILE A 180 30.60 -20.00 -13.00
CA ILE A 180 30.04 -19.71 -14.31
C ILE A 180 30.63 -18.39 -14.81
N ARG A 181 31.41 -18.44 -15.89
CA ARG A 181 31.96 -17.24 -16.51
C ARG A 181 30.87 -16.43 -17.21
N SER A 182 30.83 -15.14 -16.91
CA SER A 182 29.97 -14.16 -17.57
C SER A 182 30.74 -12.88 -17.88
N THR A 183 30.21 -12.09 -18.80
CA THR A 183 30.83 -10.82 -19.22
C THR A 183 29.84 -9.68 -19.05
N LEU A 184 30.27 -8.60 -18.38
CA LEU A 184 29.57 -7.32 -18.37
C LEU A 184 29.92 -6.55 -19.65
N LEU A 185 28.92 -6.33 -20.50
CA LEU A 185 28.95 -5.52 -21.70
C LEU A 185 28.15 -4.26 -21.46
N LYS A 186 28.80 -3.15 -21.10
CA LYS A 186 28.16 -1.88 -20.73
C LYS A 186 27.14 -2.05 -19.61
N ASP A 187 25.87 -2.32 -19.95
CA ASP A 187 24.73 -2.44 -19.04
C ASP A 187 24.14 -3.87 -18.96
N ARG A 188 24.75 -4.85 -19.63
CA ARG A 188 24.22 -6.22 -19.73
C ARG A 188 25.26 -7.24 -19.31
N VAL A 189 24.85 -8.25 -18.54
CA VAL A 189 25.70 -9.38 -18.19
C VAL A 189 25.29 -10.59 -19.01
N LEU A 190 26.23 -11.16 -19.77
CA LEU A 190 26.00 -12.33 -20.62
C LEU A 190 26.70 -13.57 -20.09
N VAL A 191 25.98 -14.68 -20.06
CA VAL A 191 26.51 -16.02 -19.86
C VAL A 191 26.57 -16.70 -21.22
N TRP A 192 27.77 -17.13 -21.62
CA TRP A 192 28.04 -17.56 -22.99
C TRP A 192 27.86 -19.05 -23.24
N GLN A 193 28.00 -19.89 -22.21
CA GLN A 193 27.97 -21.33 -22.36
C GLN A 193 26.56 -21.90 -22.16
N ALA A 194 26.11 -22.71 -23.11
CA ALA A 194 24.77 -23.31 -23.11
C ALA A 194 24.44 -24.06 -21.81
N ALA A 195 25.35 -24.89 -21.31
CA ALA A 195 25.13 -25.65 -20.08
C ALA A 195 24.90 -24.74 -18.86
N HIS A 196 25.67 -23.66 -18.73
CA HIS A 196 25.52 -22.69 -17.64
C HIS A 196 24.27 -21.83 -17.79
N ALA A 197 23.98 -21.37 -19.01
CA ALA A 197 22.76 -20.64 -19.34
C ALA A 197 21.51 -21.45 -18.98
N GLN A 198 21.47 -22.72 -19.40
CA GLN A 198 20.38 -23.64 -19.10
C GLN A 198 20.30 -23.96 -17.61
N TYR A 199 21.44 -24.15 -16.92
CA TYR A 199 21.46 -24.39 -15.48
C TYR A 199 20.81 -23.24 -14.69
N LEU A 200 21.23 -22.00 -14.93
CA LEU A 200 20.69 -20.82 -14.24
C LEU A 200 19.21 -20.61 -14.58
N HIS A 201 18.84 -20.77 -15.85
CA HIS A 201 17.46 -20.51 -16.28
C HIS A 201 16.49 -21.61 -15.79
N ARG A 202 16.85 -22.89 -15.91
CA ARG A 202 15.96 -24.01 -15.53
C ARG A 202 15.79 -24.15 -14.03
N ASN A 203 16.86 -23.99 -13.26
CA ASN A 203 16.82 -24.23 -11.81
C ASN A 203 16.40 -22.99 -11.00
N GLY A 204 16.61 -21.78 -11.54
CA GLY A 204 16.36 -20.55 -10.79
C GLY A 204 15.52 -19.50 -11.52
N PHE A 205 15.12 -19.75 -12.76
CA PHE A 205 14.40 -18.80 -13.63
C PHE A 205 15.15 -17.47 -13.82
N TYR A 206 16.48 -17.50 -13.73
CA TYR A 206 17.34 -16.34 -13.93
C TYR A 206 17.43 -15.93 -15.39
N GLY A 207 17.58 -14.63 -15.63
CA GLY A 207 17.86 -14.06 -16.93
C GLY A 207 16.78 -14.26 -17.98
N LYS A 208 17.14 -13.92 -19.22
CA LYS A 208 16.35 -14.13 -20.42
C LYS A 208 17.25 -14.81 -21.46
N PRO A 209 16.88 -16.00 -21.96
CA PRO A 209 17.61 -16.63 -23.06
C PRO A 209 17.63 -15.70 -24.29
N LEU A 210 18.80 -15.54 -24.91
CA LEU A 210 18.95 -14.83 -26.17
C LEU A 210 18.82 -15.78 -27.36
N ASP A 211 19.38 -16.97 -27.19
CA ASP A 211 19.39 -18.11 -28.10
C ASP A 211 19.53 -19.40 -27.25
N ASP A 212 19.76 -20.56 -27.87
CA ASP A 212 19.90 -21.84 -27.17
C ASP A 212 21.19 -21.97 -26.34
N GLU A 213 22.14 -21.03 -26.51
CA GLU A 213 23.46 -21.06 -25.88
C GLU A 213 23.65 -19.97 -24.82
N ARG A 214 23.03 -18.80 -25.00
CA ARG A 214 23.37 -17.59 -24.26
C ARG A 214 22.23 -17.09 -23.40
N LEU A 215 22.56 -16.66 -22.20
CA LEU A 215 21.63 -16.06 -21.24
C LEU A 215 22.02 -14.62 -20.92
N GLN A 216 21.07 -13.70 -21.05
CA GLN A 216 21.24 -12.34 -20.56
C GLN A 216 20.68 -12.23 -19.13
N LEU A 217 21.51 -11.80 -18.19
CA LEU A 217 21.11 -11.46 -16.82
C LEU A 217 20.87 -9.94 -16.70
N SER A 218 19.91 -9.55 -15.88
CA SER A 218 19.81 -8.17 -15.39
C SER A 218 20.91 -7.89 -14.37
N LEU A 219 21.21 -6.61 -14.10
CA LEU A 219 22.24 -6.23 -13.12
C LEU A 219 21.93 -6.79 -11.72
N VAL A 220 20.66 -6.76 -11.30
CA VAL A 220 20.24 -7.28 -9.98
C VAL A 220 20.33 -8.81 -9.88
N GLU A 221 19.99 -9.53 -10.97
CA GLU A 221 20.21 -10.98 -11.05
C GLU A 221 21.70 -11.30 -10.98
N SER A 222 22.52 -10.52 -11.66
CA SER A 222 23.98 -10.69 -11.74
C SER A 222 24.63 -10.47 -10.37
N ALA A 223 24.32 -9.38 -9.69
CA ALA A 223 24.82 -9.13 -8.34
C ALA A 223 24.38 -10.21 -7.35
N TYR A 224 23.16 -10.72 -7.48
CA TYR A 224 22.69 -11.80 -6.61
C TYR A 224 23.48 -13.09 -6.84
N LEU A 225 23.65 -13.50 -8.10
CA LEU A 225 24.41 -14.68 -8.46
C LEU A 225 25.91 -14.54 -8.14
N LEU A 226 26.48 -13.33 -8.29
CA LEU A 226 27.86 -13.01 -7.93
C LEU A 226 28.04 -13.13 -6.41
N ASN A 227 27.11 -12.57 -5.62
CA ASN A 227 27.14 -12.66 -4.17
C ASN A 227 26.98 -14.09 -3.64
N LEU A 228 26.23 -14.94 -4.36
CA LEU A 228 26.16 -16.38 -4.06
C LEU A 228 27.43 -17.16 -4.47
N GLY A 229 28.39 -16.52 -5.16
CA GLY A 229 29.56 -17.19 -5.69
C GLY A 229 29.24 -18.18 -6.81
N LEU A 230 28.17 -17.94 -7.57
CA LEU A 230 27.77 -18.80 -8.69
C LEU A 230 28.36 -18.36 -10.02
N ILE A 231 28.54 -17.06 -10.21
CA ILE A 231 29.08 -16.47 -11.42
C ILE A 231 30.34 -15.67 -11.12
N ARG A 232 31.24 -15.58 -12.10
CA ARG A 232 32.34 -14.61 -12.15
C ARG A 232 32.08 -13.68 -13.33
N ILE A 233 32.02 -12.37 -13.07
CA ILE A 233 31.72 -11.36 -14.09
C ILE A 233 33.04 -10.70 -14.50
N GLN A 234 33.41 -10.79 -15.77
CA GLN A 234 34.49 -10.02 -16.36
C GLN A 234 33.95 -8.75 -17.01
N ASN A 235 34.53 -7.59 -16.74
CA ASN A 235 34.20 -6.35 -17.44
C ASN A 235 34.88 -6.33 -18.82
N SER A 236 34.10 -6.11 -19.89
CA SER A 236 34.66 -6.10 -21.25
C SER A 236 35.63 -4.96 -21.54
N ASP A 237 35.46 -3.83 -20.86
CA ASP A 237 36.19 -2.60 -21.16
C ASP A 237 37.54 -2.57 -20.43
N THR A 238 37.58 -3.07 -19.19
CA THR A 238 38.78 -3.07 -18.33
C THR A 238 39.47 -4.43 -18.25
N GLY A 239 38.78 -5.52 -18.62
CA GLY A 239 39.25 -6.90 -18.48
C GLY A 239 39.31 -7.43 -17.05
N ASN A 240 38.94 -6.61 -16.05
CA ASN A 240 38.95 -6.99 -14.64
C ASN A 240 37.73 -7.83 -14.27
N ASP A 241 37.82 -8.53 -13.13
CA ASP A 241 36.73 -9.33 -12.58
C ASP A 241 36.25 -8.71 -11.26
N PRO A 242 35.33 -7.72 -11.31
CA PRO A 242 34.90 -7.01 -10.12
C PRO A 242 34.27 -7.94 -9.07
N GLY A 243 34.66 -7.75 -7.81
CA GLY A 243 33.93 -8.31 -6.67
C GLY A 243 32.56 -7.68 -6.49
N ILE A 244 31.77 -8.16 -5.53
CA ILE A 244 30.39 -7.67 -5.31
C ILE A 244 30.32 -6.16 -5.03
N ASP A 245 31.27 -5.60 -4.29
CA ASP A 245 31.31 -4.17 -3.96
C ASP A 245 31.59 -3.33 -5.20
N GLU A 246 32.61 -3.70 -5.99
CA GLU A 246 32.96 -3.01 -7.23
C GLU A 246 31.85 -3.14 -8.28
N PHE A 247 31.28 -4.33 -8.44
CA PHE A 247 30.14 -4.54 -9.34
C PHE A 247 28.94 -3.70 -8.92
N SER A 248 28.67 -3.56 -7.62
CA SER A 248 27.57 -2.75 -7.11
C SER A 248 27.76 -1.26 -7.38
N LEU A 249 29.00 -0.75 -7.29
CA LEU A 249 29.33 0.62 -7.68
C LEU A 249 29.12 0.85 -9.18
N LEU A 250 29.60 -0.07 -10.02
CA LEU A 250 29.39 -0.03 -11.47
C LEU A 250 27.89 -0.05 -11.81
N ALA A 251 27.15 -1.00 -11.26
CA ALA A 251 25.71 -1.11 -11.48
C ALA A 251 24.93 0.13 -10.98
N SER A 252 25.34 0.74 -9.86
CA SER A 252 24.72 1.98 -9.36
C SER A 252 24.99 3.20 -10.24
N SER A 253 26.12 3.22 -10.96
CA SER A 253 26.41 4.27 -11.94
C SER A 253 25.52 4.17 -13.18
N ILE A 254 25.06 2.97 -13.52
CA ILE A 254 24.15 2.69 -14.65
C ILE A 254 22.68 2.88 -14.24
N GLU A 255 22.32 2.39 -13.06
CA GLU A 255 20.97 2.40 -12.52
C GLU A 255 20.99 3.01 -11.11
N PRO A 256 20.66 4.30 -10.94
CA PRO A 256 20.81 5.00 -9.65
C PRO A 256 20.06 4.38 -8.47
N ASP A 257 18.99 3.62 -8.72
CA ASP A 257 18.23 2.90 -7.69
C ASP A 257 18.62 1.41 -7.55
N PHE A 258 19.74 1.01 -8.17
CA PHE A 258 20.25 -0.37 -8.19
C PHE A 258 20.37 -0.97 -6.78
N LEU A 259 21.02 -0.29 -5.83
CA LEU A 259 21.21 -0.85 -4.48
C LEU A 259 19.89 -1.17 -3.79
N ARG A 260 18.88 -0.31 -3.96
CA ARG A 260 17.55 -0.52 -3.39
C ARG A 260 16.84 -1.69 -4.07
N LYS A 261 16.92 -1.77 -5.40
CA LYS A 261 16.40 -2.89 -6.19
C LYS A 261 17.08 -4.21 -5.82
N TYR A 262 18.41 -4.21 -5.66
CA TYR A 262 19.20 -5.37 -5.30
C TYR A 262 18.84 -5.90 -3.91
N ARG A 263 18.72 -5.02 -2.91
CA ARG A 263 18.28 -5.43 -1.55
C ARG A 263 16.90 -6.09 -1.57
N ALA A 264 15.94 -5.50 -2.28
CA ALA A 264 14.61 -6.10 -2.43
C ALA A 264 14.64 -7.41 -3.22
N TYR A 265 15.45 -7.47 -4.28
CA TYR A 265 15.63 -8.67 -5.10
C TYR A 265 16.20 -9.83 -4.26
N ALA A 266 17.27 -9.57 -3.50
CA ALA A 266 17.91 -10.55 -2.64
C ALA A 266 16.97 -11.05 -1.54
N ASP A 267 16.24 -10.15 -0.86
CA ASP A 267 15.25 -10.52 0.16
C ASP A 267 14.16 -11.45 -0.42
N MET A 268 13.61 -11.09 -1.58
CA MET A 268 12.62 -11.93 -2.27
C MET A 268 13.17 -13.30 -2.66
N ARG A 269 14.39 -13.38 -3.25
CA ARG A 269 15.02 -14.65 -3.61
C ARG A 269 15.29 -15.52 -2.39
N ASN A 270 15.79 -14.94 -1.31
CA ASN A 270 16.02 -15.64 -0.04
C ASN A 270 14.71 -16.12 0.61
N GLY A 271 13.61 -15.40 0.37
CA GLY A 271 12.25 -15.79 0.75
C GLY A 271 11.59 -16.80 -0.20
N GLY A 272 12.32 -17.36 -1.16
CA GLY A 272 11.85 -18.35 -2.12
C GLY A 272 10.97 -17.80 -3.25
N LEU A 273 10.87 -16.47 -3.38
CA LEU A 273 10.15 -15.81 -4.45
C LEU A 273 11.04 -15.66 -5.69
N VAL A 274 10.42 -15.61 -6.87
CA VAL A 274 11.12 -15.37 -8.13
C VAL A 274 10.74 -14.00 -8.68
N PRO A 275 11.55 -12.95 -8.45
CA PRO A 275 11.38 -11.66 -9.11
C PRO A 275 11.92 -11.65 -10.55
N LYS A 276 11.14 -11.12 -11.48
CA LYS A 276 11.52 -10.78 -12.86
C LYS A 276 11.21 -9.32 -13.14
N THR A 277 11.75 -8.76 -14.23
CA THR A 277 11.45 -7.37 -14.60
C THR A 277 9.95 -7.07 -14.63
N GLY A 278 9.57 -6.02 -13.90
CA GLY A 278 8.21 -5.47 -13.84
C GLY A 278 7.95 -4.38 -14.88
N PHE A 279 8.90 -4.11 -15.79
CA PHE A 279 8.87 -2.97 -16.71
C PHE A 279 7.56 -2.85 -17.49
N LYS A 280 7.01 -3.97 -17.99
CA LYS A 280 5.73 -4.01 -18.71
C LYS A 280 4.52 -3.55 -17.86
N PHE A 281 4.69 -3.42 -16.56
CA PHE A 281 3.67 -3.00 -15.61
C PHE A 281 4.10 -1.74 -14.82
N GLY A 282 5.12 -1.01 -15.25
CA GLY A 282 5.57 0.21 -14.56
C GLY A 282 6.06 -0.03 -13.13
N THR A 283 6.52 -1.24 -12.81
CA THR A 283 7.08 -1.60 -11.49
C THR A 283 8.48 -2.17 -11.65
N HIS A 284 9.24 -2.29 -10.56
CA HIS A 284 10.60 -2.85 -10.63
C HIS A 284 10.54 -4.34 -10.89
N PHE A 285 9.63 -5.04 -10.21
CA PHE A 285 9.51 -6.49 -10.32
C PHE A 285 8.08 -6.96 -10.52
N ARG A 286 7.92 -7.99 -11.34
CA ARG A 286 6.79 -8.93 -11.26
C ARG A 286 7.30 -10.19 -10.56
N VAL A 287 6.56 -10.69 -9.58
CA VAL A 287 7.08 -11.70 -8.65
C VAL A 287 6.16 -12.91 -8.59
N TYR A 288 6.77 -14.09 -8.67
CA TYR A 288 6.11 -15.39 -8.62
C TYR A 288 6.41 -16.04 -7.27
N ALA A 289 5.39 -16.55 -6.56
CA ALA A 289 5.61 -17.30 -5.31
C ALA A 289 5.81 -18.79 -5.55
N ASP A 290 5.21 -19.30 -6.63
CA ASP A 290 5.43 -20.65 -7.12
C ASP A 290 6.04 -20.54 -8.52
N ALA A 291 7.25 -21.04 -8.73
CA ALA A 291 7.88 -21.09 -10.04
C ALA A 291 8.47 -22.49 -10.26
N VAL A 292 7.67 -23.52 -9.96
CA VAL A 292 8.12 -24.92 -9.91
C VAL A 292 8.48 -25.49 -11.30
N SER A 293 8.02 -24.92 -12.42
CA SER A 293 8.50 -25.33 -13.74
C SER A 293 8.35 -24.27 -14.85
N LEU A 294 9.28 -24.30 -15.82
CA LEU A 294 9.24 -23.50 -17.05
C LEU A 294 8.05 -23.84 -17.98
N GLU A 295 7.50 -25.05 -17.87
CA GLU A 295 6.43 -25.57 -18.74
C GLU A 295 5.04 -25.07 -18.34
N LYS A 296 4.89 -24.62 -17.08
CA LYS A 296 3.69 -23.94 -16.57
C LYS A 296 4.14 -22.75 -15.73
N ILE A 297 4.62 -21.68 -16.37
CA ILE A 297 4.91 -20.43 -15.67
C ILE A 297 3.56 -19.90 -15.12
N PRO A 298 3.31 -19.96 -13.81
CA PRO A 298 2.07 -19.43 -13.27
C PRO A 298 2.07 -17.92 -13.45
N HIS A 299 0.90 -17.28 -13.40
CA HIS A 299 0.87 -15.82 -13.45
C HIS A 299 1.55 -15.25 -12.20
N SER A 300 2.42 -14.25 -12.36
CA SER A 300 3.03 -13.58 -11.20
C SER A 300 1.93 -13.06 -10.25
N GLU A 301 2.13 -13.18 -8.95
CA GLU A 301 1.13 -12.79 -7.93
C GLU A 301 1.25 -11.32 -7.56
N TYR A 302 2.47 -10.80 -7.56
CA TYR A 302 2.80 -9.46 -7.08
C TYR A 302 3.43 -8.61 -8.18
N LEU A 303 3.10 -7.33 -8.15
CA LEU A 303 3.92 -6.27 -8.72
C LEU A 303 4.61 -5.55 -7.56
N VAL A 304 5.94 -5.56 -7.54
CA VAL A 304 6.74 -4.99 -6.45
C VAL A 304 7.49 -3.77 -6.97
N HIS A 305 7.32 -2.64 -6.28
CA HIS A 305 8.05 -1.42 -6.54
C HIS A 305 8.84 -1.01 -5.29
N THR A 306 10.13 -0.72 -5.43
CA THR A 306 10.97 -0.38 -4.29
C THR A 306 10.94 1.12 -4.04
N VAL A 307 10.72 1.54 -2.80
CA VAL A 307 10.68 2.96 -2.41
C VAL A 307 11.63 3.24 -1.26
N ALA A 308 12.07 4.49 -1.14
CA ALA A 308 12.90 4.93 -0.03
C ALA A 308 12.09 5.06 1.27
N VAL A 309 12.76 5.13 2.42
CA VAL A 309 12.12 5.25 3.74
C VAL A 309 11.40 6.60 3.92
N ASP A 310 11.86 7.62 3.22
CA ASP A 310 11.31 8.97 3.15
C ASP A 310 10.40 9.17 1.92
N HIS A 311 9.95 8.08 1.29
CA HIS A 311 9.09 8.17 0.12
C HIS A 311 7.79 8.92 0.41
N VAL A 312 7.37 9.76 -0.54
CA VAL A 312 6.10 10.48 -0.50
C VAL A 312 5.20 9.93 -1.60
N PHE A 313 4.08 9.33 -1.21
CA PHE A 313 3.06 8.87 -2.14
C PHE A 313 2.28 10.06 -2.70
N MET A 314 2.40 10.28 -4.00
CA MET A 314 1.40 11.04 -4.76
C MET A 314 0.20 10.12 -4.98
N LEU A 315 -0.92 10.41 -4.32
CA LEU A 315 -2.09 9.52 -4.30
C LEU A 315 -2.64 9.17 -5.70
N PRO A 316 -2.61 10.05 -6.71
CA PRO A 316 -2.99 9.69 -8.09
C PRO A 316 -2.01 8.69 -8.73
N VAL A 317 -0.72 8.78 -8.42
CA VAL A 317 0.31 7.83 -8.90
C VAL A 317 0.13 6.47 -8.22
N MET A 318 -0.09 6.46 -6.90
CA MET A 318 -0.43 5.26 -6.14
C MET A 318 -1.69 4.60 -6.70
N SER A 319 -2.76 5.36 -6.90
CA SER A 319 -4.02 4.89 -7.48
C SER A 319 -3.83 4.23 -8.84
N ARG A 320 -3.04 4.85 -9.73
CA ARG A 320 -2.69 4.30 -11.05
C ARG A 320 -1.98 2.96 -10.94
N ALA A 321 -0.98 2.85 -10.06
CA ALA A 321 -0.24 1.61 -9.83
C ALA A 321 -1.15 0.48 -9.32
N VAL A 322 -2.02 0.79 -8.34
CA VAL A 322 -2.99 -0.18 -7.81
C VAL A 322 -4.03 -0.58 -8.86
N ARG A 323 -4.53 0.36 -9.67
CA ARG A 323 -5.46 0.06 -10.77
C ARG A 323 -4.82 -0.84 -11.81
N LEU A 324 -3.56 -0.60 -12.15
CA LEU A 324 -2.80 -1.44 -13.08
C LEU A 324 -2.59 -2.84 -12.51
N ALA A 325 -2.19 -2.97 -11.24
CA ALA A 325 -2.04 -4.28 -10.60
C ALA A 325 -3.37 -5.07 -10.63
N ASN A 326 -4.48 -4.41 -10.28
CA ASN A 326 -5.81 -5.01 -10.30
C ASN A 326 -6.25 -5.45 -11.71
N SER A 327 -5.96 -4.67 -12.76
CA SER A 327 -6.37 -5.01 -14.14
C SER A 327 -5.70 -6.29 -14.65
N VAL A 328 -4.50 -6.58 -14.16
CA VAL A 328 -3.77 -7.82 -14.48
C VAL A 328 -3.86 -8.88 -13.37
N ARG A 329 -4.82 -8.71 -12.44
CA ARG A 329 -5.11 -9.62 -11.31
C ARG A 329 -3.89 -9.90 -10.42
N LYS A 330 -3.16 -8.84 -10.07
CA LYS A 330 -1.98 -8.88 -9.20
C LYS A 330 -2.15 -7.93 -8.02
N ARG A 331 -1.40 -8.18 -6.95
CA ARG A 331 -1.32 -7.28 -5.80
C ARG A 331 -0.17 -6.29 -5.97
N MET A 332 -0.38 -5.04 -5.59
CA MET A 332 0.64 -4.00 -5.64
C MET A 332 1.36 -3.93 -4.30
N LEU A 333 2.65 -4.28 -4.30
CA LEU A 333 3.50 -4.21 -3.11
C LEU A 333 4.54 -3.12 -3.26
N TYR A 334 4.75 -2.38 -2.18
CA TYR A 334 5.87 -1.46 -2.03
C TYR A 334 6.91 -2.07 -1.10
N ALA A 335 8.14 -2.23 -1.58
CA ALA A 335 9.24 -2.77 -0.80
C ALA A 335 10.09 -1.63 -0.24
N ILE A 336 10.23 -1.60 1.08
CA ILE A 336 10.92 -0.55 1.83
C ILE A 336 12.08 -1.18 2.60
N GLY A 337 13.28 -0.60 2.47
CA GLY A 337 14.46 -1.09 3.18
C GLY A 337 14.41 -0.74 4.66
N GLU A 338 14.57 -1.74 5.52
CA GLU A 338 14.75 -1.56 6.97
C GLU A 338 16.20 -1.87 7.38
N ARG A 339 16.50 -1.76 8.67
CA ARG A 339 17.83 -2.08 9.21
C ARG A 339 18.23 -3.53 8.93
N ASP A 340 17.32 -4.47 9.16
CA ASP A 340 17.61 -5.91 9.16
C ASP A 340 16.87 -6.69 8.05
N GLY A 341 16.40 -6.00 7.00
CA GLY A 341 15.71 -6.65 5.89
C GLY A 341 14.85 -5.70 5.05
N MET A 342 13.75 -6.24 4.55
CA MET A 342 12.75 -5.51 3.76
C MET A 342 11.36 -5.59 4.42
N MET A 343 10.68 -4.45 4.49
CA MET A 343 9.25 -4.39 4.76
C MET A 343 8.48 -4.35 3.44
N TYR A 344 7.38 -5.09 3.36
CA TYR A 344 6.46 -5.04 2.22
C TYR A 344 5.10 -4.50 2.63
N LEU A 345 4.68 -3.41 1.98
CA LEU A 345 3.37 -2.80 2.15
C LEU A 345 2.48 -3.18 0.96
N ASP A 346 1.39 -3.89 1.22
CA ASP A 346 0.34 -4.17 0.25
C ASP A 346 -0.69 -3.04 0.26
N ILE A 347 -0.92 -2.45 -0.91
CA ILE A 347 -1.96 -1.45 -1.11
C ILE A 347 -2.91 -1.97 -2.17
N GLY A 348 -4.14 -2.28 -1.77
CA GLY A 348 -5.15 -2.86 -2.64
C GLY A 348 -6.46 -2.09 -2.60
N ARG A 349 -7.07 -1.86 -3.76
CA ARG A 349 -8.43 -1.29 -3.82
C ARG A 349 -9.43 -2.27 -3.21
N ILE A 350 -10.29 -1.79 -2.32
CA ILE A 350 -11.36 -2.58 -1.72
C ILE A 350 -12.72 -1.98 -2.02
N LYS A 351 -13.77 -2.79 -1.85
CA LYS A 351 -15.15 -2.30 -1.77
C LYS A 351 -15.60 -2.33 -0.30
N MET A 352 -16.19 -1.23 0.14
CA MET A 352 -16.85 -1.12 1.44
C MET A 352 -18.32 -1.52 1.30
#